data_AF-A0A1V4ZWB0-F1
#
_entry.id   AF-A0A1V4ZWB0-F1
#
_cell.length_a   1.000
_cell.length_b   1.000
_cell.length_c   1.000
_cell.angle_alpha   90.00
_cell.angle_beta   90.00
_cell.angle_gamma   90.00
#
_symmetry.space_group_name_H-M   'P 1'
#
loop_
_entity.id
_entity.type
_entity.pdbx_description
1 polymer ?
#
loop_
_entity_poly.entity_id
_entity_poly.type
_entity_poly.pdbx_seq_one_letter_code
_entity_poly.pdbx_strand_id
1 'polypeptide(L)'
;MVNLNVPPDEAIRLLNERIEAIGTIKRTPAGLDYYDFVGWCSRTYAAVDRIYGVGDFRPEEIRMIGLFNCSCDAHTRAVIVADAYYAKLQEYIGQIEEAGKGSE
;
A
#
# COMPACT_ATOMS: atom_id res chain seq x y z
N MET A 1 7.61 -12.26 -14.53
CA MET A 1 7.80 -10.95 -15.18
C MET A 1 6.75 -10.02 -14.60
N VAL A 2 7.18 -8.94 -13.96
CA VAL A 2 6.27 -7.97 -13.34
C VAL A 2 5.64 -7.14 -14.46
N ASN A 3 4.35 -7.34 -14.72
CA ASN A 3 3.64 -6.60 -15.77
C ASN A 3 3.12 -5.28 -15.20
N LEU A 4 3.81 -4.18 -15.52
CA LEU A 4 3.46 -2.85 -15.03
C LEU A 4 2.69 -2.08 -16.11
N ASN A 5 1.63 -1.40 -15.69
CA ASN A 5 0.90 -0.46 -16.53
C ASN A 5 1.56 0.93 -16.62
N VAL A 6 2.50 1.20 -15.73
CA VAL A 6 3.26 2.46 -15.67
C VAL A 6 4.76 2.16 -15.64
N PRO A 7 5.62 3.13 -16.00
CA PRO A 7 7.07 2.95 -15.89
C PRO A 7 7.50 2.56 -14.46
N PRO A 8 8.58 1.77 -14.29
CA PRO A 8 9.07 1.35 -12.97
C PRO A 8 9.28 2.51 -11.99
N ASP A 9 9.90 3.61 -12.45
CA ASP A 9 10.14 4.80 -11.62
C ASP A 9 8.83 5.44 -11.13
N GLU A 10 7.80 5.47 -11.99
CA GLU A 10 6.48 5.98 -11.62
C GLU A 10 5.79 5.06 -10.62
N ALA A 11 5.91 3.74 -10.79
CA ALA A 11 5.36 2.76 -9.86
C ALA A 11 5.99 2.89 -8.48
N ILE A 12 7.32 2.95 -8.40
CA ILE A 12 8.07 3.13 -7.15
C ILE A 12 7.68 4.45 -6.48
N ARG A 13 7.56 5.54 -7.25
CA ARG A 13 7.11 6.84 -6.73
C ARG A 13 5.72 6.76 -6.11
N LEU A 14 4.75 6.14 -6.80
CA LEU A 14 3.38 5.96 -6.30
C LEU A 14 3.35 5.14 -5.01
N LEU A 15 4.13 4.06 -4.91
CA LEU A 15 4.23 3.23 -3.71
C LEU A 15 4.87 4.01 -2.56
N ASN A 16 5.96 4.74 -2.80
CA ASN A 16 6.62 5.57 -1.81
C ASN A 16 5.69 6.65 -1.23
N GLU A 17 4.89 7.32 -2.05
CA GLU A 17 3.90 8.28 -1.54
C GLU A 17 2.92 7.64 -0.55
N ARG A 18 2.51 6.38 -0.80
CA ARG A 18 1.61 5.67 0.12
C ARG A 18 2.30 5.28 1.41
N ILE A 19 3.58 4.90 1.32
CA ILE A 19 4.46 4.58 2.45
C ILE A 19 4.69 5.81 3.34
N GLU A 20 4.94 6.98 2.75
CA GLU A 20 5.07 8.23 3.50
C GLU A 20 3.75 8.58 4.20
N ALA A 21 2.64 8.47 3.48
CA ALA A 21 1.31 8.75 4.03
C ALA A 21 0.98 7.83 5.23
N ILE A 22 1.30 6.53 5.15
CA ILE A 22 1.07 5.61 6.27
C ILE A 22 2.09 5.79 7.41
N GLY A 23 3.28 6.30 7.10
CA GLY A 23 4.27 6.71 8.10
C GLY A 23 3.74 7.83 9.00
N THR A 24 3.01 8.79 8.44
CA THR A 24 2.33 9.84 9.21
C THR A 24 1.27 9.26 10.14
N ILE A 25 0.46 8.32 9.64
CA ILE A 25 -0.56 7.58 10.42
C ILE A 25 0.08 6.94 11.66
N LYS A 26 1.22 6.26 11.49
CA LYS A 26 1.95 5.59 12.59
C LYS A 26 2.51 6.57 13.63
N ARG A 27 2.85 7.80 13.23
CA ARG A 27 3.48 8.82 14.10
C ARG A 27 2.47 9.72 14.80
N THR A 28 1.20 9.70 14.38
CA THR A 28 0.12 10.50 14.98
C THR A 28 -0.93 9.59 15.65
N PRO A 29 -0.58 8.92 16.76
CA PRO A 29 -1.48 7.99 17.43
C PRO A 29 -2.73 8.68 18.03
N ALA A 30 -2.65 9.95 18.41
CA ALA A 30 -3.75 10.61 19.15
C ALA A 30 -4.99 10.99 18.31
N GLY A 31 -5.05 10.72 17.00
CA GLY A 31 -6.09 11.32 16.16
C GLY A 31 -6.40 10.62 14.85
N LEU A 32 -6.13 9.33 14.72
CA LEU A 32 -6.52 8.63 13.50
C LEU A 32 -8.00 8.27 13.54
N ASP A 33 -8.81 9.00 12.78
CA ASP A 33 -10.19 8.61 12.54
C ASP A 33 -10.21 7.33 11.68
N TYR A 34 -11.15 6.44 11.96
CA TYR A 34 -11.40 5.26 11.14
C TYR A 34 -11.53 5.62 9.66
N TYR A 35 -12.24 6.72 9.37
CA TYR A 35 -12.48 7.17 8.00
C TYR A 35 -11.22 7.71 7.32
N ASP A 36 -10.28 8.28 8.06
CA ASP A 36 -8.97 8.67 7.51
C ASP A 36 -8.18 7.44 7.05
N PHE A 37 -8.21 6.37 7.85
CA PHE A 37 -7.58 5.11 7.50
C PHE A 37 -8.25 4.45 6.28
N VAL A 38 -9.58 4.42 6.23
CA VAL A 38 -10.34 3.91 5.09
C VAL A 38 -10.01 4.72 3.82
N GLY A 39 -9.95 6.05 3.94
CA GLY A 39 -9.57 6.94 2.84
C GLY A 39 -8.14 6.69 2.36
N TRP A 40 -7.22 6.41 3.28
CA TRP A 40 -5.86 5.99 2.93
C TRP A 40 -5.86 4.66 2.18
N CYS A 41 -6.54 3.62 2.69
CA CYS A 41 -6.65 2.31 2.05
C CYS A 41 -7.20 2.42 0.62
N SER A 42 -8.29 3.16 0.43
CA SER A 42 -8.88 3.37 -0.90
C SER A 42 -7.89 3.99 -1.90
N ARG A 43 -7.13 5.00 -1.48
CA ARG A 43 -6.10 5.61 -2.34
C ARG A 43 -4.94 4.66 -2.61
N THR A 44 -4.58 3.83 -1.64
CA THR A 44 -3.55 2.80 -1.82
C THR A 44 -4.01 1.74 -2.82
N TYR A 45 -5.24 1.25 -2.74
CA TYR A 45 -5.78 0.31 -3.73
C TYR A 45 -5.78 0.90 -5.13
N ALA A 46 -6.24 2.15 -5.29
CA ALA A 46 -6.23 2.83 -6.59
C ALA A 46 -4.80 3.01 -7.15
N ALA A 47 -3.81 3.26 -6.29
CA ALA A 47 -2.41 3.33 -6.71
C ALA A 47 -1.91 1.96 -7.20
N VAL A 48 -2.22 0.89 -6.46
CA VAL A 48 -1.83 -0.49 -6.83
C VAL A 48 -2.54 -0.96 -8.10
N ASP A 49 -3.83 -0.65 -8.28
CA ASP A 49 -4.58 -0.92 -9.54
C ASP A 49 -4.01 -0.14 -10.73
N ARG A 50 -3.48 1.07 -10.50
CA ARG A 50 -2.83 1.85 -11.55
C ARG A 50 -1.49 1.23 -11.94
N ILE A 51 -0.74 0.71 -10.97
CA ILE A 51 0.56 0.10 -11.19
C ILE A 51 0.41 -1.26 -11.89
N TYR A 52 -0.50 -2.09 -11.39
CA TYR A 52 -0.71 -3.45 -11.86
C TYR A 52 -2.05 -3.55 -12.59
N GLY A 53 -2.00 -4.02 -13.84
CA GLY A 53 -3.19 -4.12 -14.68
C GLY A 53 -4.15 -5.24 -14.30
N VAL A 54 -5.27 -5.26 -15.03
CA VAL A 54 -6.29 -6.32 -14.92
C VAL A 54 -5.64 -7.68 -15.13
N GLY A 55 -5.84 -8.60 -14.18
CA GLY A 55 -5.29 -9.96 -14.20
C GLY A 55 -4.00 -10.15 -13.37
N ASP A 56 -3.46 -9.09 -12.78
CA ASP A 56 -2.45 -9.21 -11.72
C ASP A 56 -3.12 -9.51 -10.37
N PHE A 57 -2.46 -10.28 -9.49
CA PHE A 57 -3.00 -10.68 -8.19
C PHE A 57 -2.64 -9.71 -7.04
N ARG A 58 -1.65 -8.83 -7.25
CA ARG A 58 -1.17 -7.87 -6.23
C ARG A 58 -2.24 -6.86 -5.80
N PRO A 59 -3.13 -6.39 -6.69
CA PRO A 59 -4.29 -5.63 -6.28
C PRO A 59 -5.21 -6.37 -5.29
N GLU A 60 -5.48 -7.65 -5.48
CA GLU A 60 -6.30 -8.46 -4.57
C GLU A 60 -5.54 -8.74 -3.28
N GLU A 61 -4.26 -9.03 -3.39
CA GLU A 61 -3.39 -9.33 -2.26
C GLU A 61 -3.30 -8.18 -1.25
N ILE A 62 -3.16 -6.94 -1.72
CA ILE A 62 -3.14 -5.79 -0.82
C ILE A 62 -4.51 -5.53 -0.18
N ARG A 63 -5.62 -5.88 -0.86
CA ARG A 63 -6.98 -5.79 -0.30
C ARG A 63 -7.23 -6.84 0.77
N MET A 64 -6.57 -8.00 0.70
CA MET A 64 -6.68 -9.05 1.72
C MET A 64 -6.09 -8.66 3.07
N ILE A 65 -5.20 -7.67 3.13
CA ILE A 65 -4.76 -7.07 4.40
C ILE A 65 -5.98 -6.49 5.16
N GLY A 66 -6.96 -5.98 4.40
CA GLY A 66 -8.28 -5.61 4.90
C GLY A 66 -8.31 -4.30 5.67
N LEU A 67 -9.50 -4.03 6.21
CA LEU A 67 -9.80 -2.98 7.17
C LEU A 67 -10.13 -3.64 8.51
N PHE A 68 -9.92 -2.93 9.61
CA PHE A 68 -10.39 -3.42 10.91
C PHE A 68 -11.92 -3.25 11.03
N ASN A 69 -12.57 -4.24 11.63
CA ASN A 69 -14.03 -4.42 11.60
C ASN A 69 -14.84 -3.50 12.56
N CYS A 70 -14.21 -2.74 13.47
CA CYS A 70 -14.90 -1.89 14.45
C CYS A 70 -14.10 -0.60 14.66
N SER A 71 -14.79 0.55 14.65
CA SER A 71 -14.21 1.85 15.06
C SER A 71 -13.82 1.88 16.55
N CYS A 72 -14.30 0.90 17.32
CA CYS A 72 -14.26 0.77 18.77
C CYS A 72 -12.82 0.61 19.33
N ASP A 73 -11.91 0.05 18.52
CA ASP A 73 -10.48 -0.08 18.78
C ASP A 73 -9.64 0.44 17.59
N ALA A 74 -10.18 1.43 16.86
CA ALA A 74 -9.64 1.87 15.57
C ALA A 74 -8.15 2.19 15.63
N HIS A 75 -7.73 2.84 16.71
CA HIS A 75 -6.36 3.27 16.89
C HIS A 75 -5.36 2.11 16.94
N THR A 76 -5.51 1.18 17.90
CA THR A 76 -4.55 0.06 18.08
C THR A 76 -4.56 -0.86 16.88
N ARG A 77 -5.74 -1.08 16.27
CA ARG A 77 -5.86 -1.91 15.07
C ARG A 77 -5.29 -1.20 13.83
N ALA A 78 -5.43 0.11 13.70
CA ALA A 78 -4.85 0.86 12.58
C ALA A 78 -3.33 0.76 12.54
N VAL A 79 -2.65 0.80 13.71
CA VAL A 79 -1.19 0.65 13.76
C VAL A 79 -0.75 -0.73 13.27
N ILE A 80 -1.39 -1.80 13.76
CA ILE A 80 -1.08 -3.19 13.36
C ILE A 80 -1.32 -3.39 11.87
N VAL A 81 -2.47 -2.93 11.36
CA VAL A 81 -2.83 -3.07 9.95
C VAL A 81 -1.91 -2.19 9.09
N ALA A 82 -1.50 -1.01 9.58
CA ALA A 82 -0.56 -0.14 8.88
C ALA A 82 0.82 -0.79 8.72
N ASP A 83 1.30 -1.55 9.70
CA ASP A 83 2.56 -2.28 9.55
C ASP A 83 2.49 -3.34 8.45
N ALA A 84 1.36 -4.06 8.34
CA ALA A 84 1.15 -5.02 7.27
C ALA A 84 1.15 -4.35 5.88
N TYR A 85 0.46 -3.21 5.75
CA TYR A 85 0.49 -2.42 4.51
C TYR A 85 1.89 -1.91 4.18
N TYR A 86 2.61 -1.37 5.16
CA TYR A 86 3.96 -0.86 4.97
C TYR A 86 4.90 -1.95 4.43
N ALA A 87 4.89 -3.12 5.08
CA ALA A 87 5.72 -4.26 4.67
C ALA A 87 5.37 -4.70 3.24
N LYS A 88 4.09 -4.73 2.91
CA LYS A 88 3.63 -5.16 1.58
C LYS A 88 4.01 -4.18 0.47
N LEU A 89 3.90 -2.88 0.72
CA LEU A 89 4.32 -1.85 -0.23
C LEU A 89 5.84 -1.88 -0.46
N GLN A 90 6.64 -2.15 0.59
CA GLN A 90 8.09 -2.35 0.46
C GLN A 90 8.42 -3.59 -0.39
N GLU A 91 7.70 -4.70 -0.19
CA GLU A 91 7.84 -5.90 -1.03
C GLU A 91 7.58 -5.61 -2.51
N TYR A 92 6.53 -4.85 -2.82
CA TYR A 92 6.21 -4.45 -4.19
C TYR A 92 7.31 -3.59 -4.82
N ILE A 93 7.91 -2.66 -4.07
CA ILE A 93 9.06 -1.88 -4.54
C ILE A 93 10.23 -2.81 -4.87
N GLY A 94 10.59 -3.72 -3.97
CA GLY A 94 11.68 -4.68 -4.18
C GLY A 94 11.48 -5.52 -5.45
N GLN A 95 10.26 -6.04 -5.66
CA GLN A 95 9.93 -6.80 -6.88
C GLN A 95 10.06 -5.99 -8.16
N ILE A 96 9.69 -4.70 -8.13
CA ILE A 96 9.83 -3.79 -9.29
C ILE A 96 11.30 -3.53 -9.59
N GLU A 97 12.11 -3.28 -8.56
CA GLU A 97 13.55 -3.04 -8.70
C GLU A 97 14.29 -4.28 -9.22
N GLU A 98 13.96 -5.47 -8.71
CA GLU A 98 14.53 -6.75 -9.17
C GLU A 98 14.17 -7.03 -10.64
N ALA A 99 12.93 -6.74 -11.04
CA ALA A 99 12.50 -6.90 -12.43
C ALA A 99 13.22 -5.91 -13.37
N GLY A 100 13.56 -4.71 -12.89
CA GLY A 100 14.34 -3.72 -13.64
C GLY A 100 15.79 -4.16 -13.89
N LYS A 101 16.45 -4.73 -12.86
CA LYS A 101 17.85 -5.20 -12.94
C LYS A 101 18.04 -6.45 -13.81
N GLY A 102 16.99 -7.24 -14.01
CA GLY A 102 17.03 -8.43 -14.86
C GLY A 102 16.95 -8.16 -16.38
N SER A 103 16.87 -6.88 -16.79
CA SER A 103 16.78 -6.46 -18.20
C SER A 103 18.09 -5.85 -18.74
N GLU A 104 19.18 -5.89 -17.97
CA GLU A 104 20.53 -5.41 -18.34
C GLU A 104 21.46 -6.53 -18.81
#